data_AF-A0A819M085-F1
#
_entry.id   AF-A0A819M085-F1
#
_cell.length_a   1.000
_cell.length_b   1.000
_cell.length_c   1.000
_cell.angle_alpha   90.00
_cell.angle_beta   90.00
_cell.angle_gamma   90.00
#
_symmetry.space_group_name_H-M   'P 1'
#
loop_
_entity.id
_entity.type
_entity.pdbx_description
1 polymer ?
#
loop_
_entity_poly.entity_id
_entity_poly.type
_entity_poly.pdbx_seq_one_letter_code
_entity_poly.pdbx_strand_id
1 'polypeptide(L)'
;MYKSSLDHLRELSSADFFEHLFQIMISECSYLIDKKRRTLNKKLLSLSPVNNSTGYYNAKVVTNLSSRVLSNEELICLANGLDYSLPPKSINSMNVASNVETFFHRITDVYQHQKKFMNEHKDYEAINESDIRVLNTKELTLANDLSSLTKSFLQRANRCQIQKNKFDFEQQNYRKLVQKLKQDTSIIITRPDKGRGVVLMDKQDYVNKIHAILNDPSKFSSLS
;
A
#
# COMPACT_ATOMS: atom_id res chain seq x y z
N MET A 1 -9.41 32.67 -7.48
CA MET A 1 -10.85 32.39 -7.68
C MET A 1 -11.65 32.54 -6.38
N TYR A 2 -11.40 31.78 -5.32
CA TYR A 2 -12.16 31.87 -4.05
C TYR A 2 -12.16 33.23 -3.34
N LYS A 3 -11.07 34.00 -3.44
CA LYS A 3 -10.94 35.29 -2.78
C LYS A 3 -11.92 36.34 -3.34
N SER A 4 -12.03 36.43 -4.67
CA SER A 4 -13.03 37.29 -5.34
C SER A 4 -14.46 36.98 -4.95
N SER A 5 -14.82 35.69 -4.79
CA SER A 5 -16.19 35.29 -4.44
C SER A 5 -16.54 35.64 -2.98
N LEU A 6 -15.56 35.56 -2.06
CA LEU A 6 -15.71 35.98 -0.67
C LEU A 6 -15.84 37.50 -0.54
N ASP A 7 -15.05 38.25 -1.31
CA ASP A 7 -15.10 39.71 -1.33
C ASP A 7 -16.46 40.21 -1.84
N HIS A 8 -17.01 39.57 -2.88
CA HIS A 8 -18.35 39.88 -3.40
C HIS A 8 -19.48 39.54 -2.41
N LEU A 9 -19.36 38.41 -1.70
CA LEU A 9 -20.34 38.03 -0.68
C LEU A 9 -20.33 39.00 0.50
N ARG A 10 -19.15 39.57 0.82
CA ARG A 10 -18.98 40.59 1.87
C ARG A 10 -19.56 41.94 1.47
N GLU A 11 -19.58 42.28 0.20
CA GLU A 11 -20.24 43.50 -0.31
C GLU A 11 -21.77 43.39 -0.34
N LEU A 12 -22.31 42.18 -0.57
CA LEU A 12 -23.75 41.93 -0.71
C LEU A 12 -24.48 41.68 0.62
N SER A 13 -23.76 41.48 1.73
CA SER A 13 -24.35 41.12 3.02
C SER A 13 -23.91 42.06 4.14
N SER A 14 -24.79 42.27 5.13
CA SER A 14 -24.44 43.05 6.33
C SER A 14 -23.26 42.41 7.05
N ALA A 15 -22.32 43.24 7.55
CA ALA A 15 -21.09 42.77 8.19
C ALA A 15 -21.32 41.71 9.28
N ASP A 16 -22.38 41.87 10.10
CA ASP A 16 -22.71 40.93 11.18
C ASP A 16 -23.14 39.54 10.66
N PHE A 17 -23.89 39.50 9.56
CA PHE A 17 -24.33 38.26 8.93
C PHE A 17 -23.16 37.54 8.25
N PHE A 18 -22.31 38.29 7.55
CA PHE A 18 -21.13 37.73 6.90
C PHE A 18 -20.17 37.12 7.92
N GLU A 19 -19.88 37.84 9.02
CA GLU A 19 -19.02 37.33 10.10
C GLU A 19 -19.62 36.06 10.73
N HIS A 20 -20.92 36.05 11.01
CA HIS A 20 -21.56 34.86 11.57
C HIS A 20 -21.47 33.64 10.62
N LEU A 21 -21.75 33.84 9.33
CA LEU A 21 -21.67 32.77 8.32
C LEU A 21 -20.21 32.31 8.11
N PHE A 22 -19.26 33.24 8.14
CA PHE A 22 -17.83 32.95 8.03
C PHE A 22 -17.32 32.14 9.23
N GLN A 23 -17.77 32.47 10.44
CA GLN A 23 -17.45 31.69 11.65
C GLN A 23 -18.04 30.28 11.59
N ILE A 24 -19.29 30.12 11.14
CA ILE A 24 -19.89 28.80 10.93
C ILE A 24 -19.07 27.99 9.93
N MET A 25 -18.74 28.58 8.78
CA MET A 25 -17.92 27.94 7.75
C MET A 25 -16.55 27.50 8.28
N ILE A 26 -15.84 28.35 9.02
CA ILE A 26 -14.54 28.01 9.62
C ILE A 26 -14.69 26.88 10.64
N SER A 27 -15.72 26.93 11.47
CA SER A 27 -15.97 25.91 12.50
C SER A 27 -16.23 24.54 11.87
N GLU A 28 -17.05 24.48 10.82
CA GLU A 28 -17.38 23.25 10.12
C GLU A 28 -16.18 22.70 9.34
N CYS A 29 -15.43 23.58 8.65
CA CYS A 29 -14.19 23.19 7.98
C CYS A 29 -13.17 22.60 8.96
N SER A 30 -13.00 23.23 10.12
CA SER A 30 -12.08 22.78 11.16
C SER A 30 -12.50 21.41 11.72
N TYR A 31 -13.79 21.23 11.97
CA TYR A 31 -14.36 19.95 12.41
C TYR A 31 -14.11 18.82 11.41
N LEU A 32 -14.36 19.05 10.11
CA LEU A 32 -14.13 18.05 9.06
C LEU A 32 -12.65 17.67 8.93
N ILE A 33 -11.76 18.66 8.98
CA ILE A 33 -10.30 18.44 8.97
C ILE A 33 -9.88 17.59 10.16
N ASP A 34 -10.33 17.93 11.37
CA ASP A 34 -9.98 17.18 12.57
C ASP A 34 -10.58 15.78 12.61
N LYS A 35 -11.80 15.60 12.12
CA LYS A 35 -12.42 14.27 11.95
C LYS A 35 -11.58 13.39 11.01
N LYS A 36 -11.13 13.95 9.88
CA LYS A 36 -10.26 13.22 8.94
C LYS A 36 -8.89 12.92 9.55
N ARG A 37 -8.29 13.89 10.25
CA ARG A 37 -7.01 13.74 10.96
C ARG A 37 -7.09 12.65 12.03
N ARG A 38 -8.14 12.63 12.85
CA ARG A 38 -8.39 11.55 13.84
C ARG A 38 -8.48 10.18 13.18
N THR A 39 -9.19 10.09 12.05
CA THR A 39 -9.33 8.83 11.31
C THR A 39 -7.98 8.36 10.76
N LEU A 40 -7.18 9.27 10.19
CA LEU A 40 -5.84 8.97 9.69
C LEU A 40 -4.89 8.57 10.82
N ASN A 41 -4.93 9.25 11.98
CA ASN A 41 -4.12 8.91 13.14
C ASN A 41 -4.46 7.52 13.68
N LYS A 42 -5.75 7.14 13.74
CA LYS A 42 -6.16 5.77 14.10
C LYS A 42 -5.60 4.74 13.12
N LYS A 43 -5.64 5.02 11.82
CA LYS A 43 -5.04 4.15 10.80
C LYS A 43 -3.53 4.07 10.93
N LEU A 44 -2.85 5.20 11.20
CA LEU A 44 -1.41 5.25 11.41
C LEU A 44 -0.98 4.45 12.65
N LEU A 45 -1.74 4.54 13.74
CA LEU A 45 -1.53 3.72 14.94
C LEU A 45 -1.73 2.23 14.63
N SER A 46 -2.75 1.87 13.83
CA SER A 46 -2.95 0.48 13.40
C SER A 46 -1.87 -0.04 12.43
N LEU A 47 -1.18 0.87 11.74
CA LEU A 47 -0.08 0.57 10.81
C LEU A 47 1.29 0.67 11.47
N SER A 48 1.36 1.20 12.69
CA SER A 48 2.63 1.31 13.41
C SER A 48 3.18 -0.09 13.61
N PRO A 49 4.50 -0.29 13.45
CA PRO A 49 5.11 -1.61 13.57
C PRO A 49 4.72 -2.17 14.93
N VAL A 50 3.98 -3.28 14.91
CA VAL A 50 3.64 -4.00 16.13
C VAL A 50 4.98 -4.41 16.71
N ASN A 51 5.39 -3.77 17.80
CA ASN A 51 6.53 -4.17 18.60
C ASN A 51 6.18 -5.51 19.24
N ASN A 52 6.28 -6.59 18.46
CA ASN A 52 6.00 -7.95 18.90
C ASN A 52 7.21 -8.46 19.70
N SER A 53 7.37 -7.93 20.90
CA SER A 53 7.86 -8.71 22.03
C SER A 53 6.68 -9.50 22.59
N THR A 54 6.38 -10.64 21.96
CA THR A 54 5.74 -11.87 22.49
C THR A 54 5.15 -12.65 21.32
N GLY A 55 5.56 -13.92 21.17
CA GLY A 55 5.20 -14.83 20.08
C GLY A 55 3.76 -15.34 20.14
N TYR A 56 2.76 -14.46 20.26
CA TYR A 56 1.39 -14.81 19.93
C TYR A 56 1.25 -14.75 18.41
N TYR A 57 1.53 -15.87 17.76
CA TYR A 57 1.11 -16.11 16.39
C TYR A 57 -0.37 -15.75 16.31
N ASN A 58 -0.77 -14.96 15.31
CA ASN A 58 -2.16 -14.54 15.13
C ASN A 58 -3.03 -15.79 14.90
N ALA A 59 -3.47 -16.43 15.98
CA ALA A 59 -4.42 -17.55 15.98
C ALA A 59 -5.74 -17.17 15.31
N LYS A 60 -5.98 -15.87 15.11
CA LYS A 60 -7.10 -15.33 14.35
C LYS A 60 -6.98 -15.58 12.83
N VAL A 61 -5.77 -15.78 12.30
CA VAL A 61 -5.56 -15.97 10.85
C VAL A 61 -5.73 -17.44 10.48
N VAL A 62 -5.20 -18.38 11.25
CA VAL A 62 -5.25 -19.82 10.93
C VAL A 62 -6.33 -20.51 11.74
N THR A 63 -7.32 -21.08 11.06
CA THR A 63 -8.35 -21.94 11.67
C THR A 63 -8.12 -23.37 11.23
N ASN A 64 -7.70 -24.24 12.16
CA ASN A 64 -7.54 -25.66 11.87
C ASN A 64 -8.81 -26.43 12.26
N LEU A 65 -9.53 -26.93 11.26
CA LEU A 65 -10.70 -27.80 11.40
C LEU A 65 -10.38 -29.23 10.95
N SER A 66 -9.12 -29.53 10.65
CA SER A 66 -8.66 -30.87 10.24
C SER A 66 -8.18 -31.68 11.45
N SER A 67 -8.18 -33.00 11.29
CA SER A 67 -7.59 -33.96 12.23
C SER A 67 -6.06 -33.85 12.34
N ARG A 68 -5.39 -33.18 11.38
CA ARG A 68 -3.94 -33.03 11.33
C ARG A 68 -3.43 -32.02 12.35
N VAL A 69 -2.42 -32.43 13.13
CA VAL A 69 -1.71 -31.55 14.06
C VAL A 69 -0.64 -30.75 13.30
N LEU A 70 -0.74 -29.43 13.37
CA LEU A 70 0.25 -28.51 12.79
C LEU A 70 1.45 -28.33 13.73
N SER A 71 2.66 -28.33 13.17
CA SER A 71 3.83 -27.87 13.93
C SER A 71 3.79 -26.35 14.12
N ASN A 72 4.52 -25.85 15.11
CA ASN A 72 4.64 -24.40 15.34
C ASN A 72 5.20 -23.68 14.10
N GLU A 73 6.14 -24.29 13.38
CA GLU A 73 6.70 -23.73 12.14
C GLU A 73 5.68 -23.67 11.00
N GLU A 74 4.85 -24.71 10.85
CA GLU A 74 3.76 -24.74 9.87
C GLU A 74 2.70 -23.69 10.22
N LEU A 75 2.37 -23.52 11.50
CA LEU A 75 1.44 -22.51 11.97
C LEU A 75 1.95 -21.10 11.68
N ILE A 76 3.23 -20.81 11.98
CA ILE A 76 3.89 -19.53 11.65
C ILE A 76 3.83 -19.26 10.15
N CYS A 77 4.14 -20.28 9.35
CA CYS A 77 4.13 -20.19 7.90
C CYS A 77 2.73 -19.79 7.39
N LEU A 78 1.69 -20.46 7.89
CA LEU A 78 0.30 -20.22 7.48
C LEU A 78 -0.28 -18.92 8.08
N ALA A 79 0.22 -18.47 9.23
CA ALA A 79 -0.23 -17.23 9.87
C ALA A 79 0.09 -15.97 9.06
N ASN A 80 1.00 -16.06 8.09
CA ASN A 80 1.25 -14.97 7.13
C ASN A 80 0.10 -14.78 6.13
N GLY A 81 -0.80 -15.77 5.99
CA GLY A 81 -1.92 -15.76 5.06
C GLY A 81 -1.57 -16.36 3.68
N LEU A 82 -2.60 -16.77 2.93
CA LEU A 82 -2.44 -17.37 1.61
C LEU A 82 -2.07 -16.37 0.49
N ASP A 83 -2.15 -15.07 0.78
CA ASP A 83 -1.73 -13.98 -0.09
C ASP A 83 -0.29 -13.50 0.20
N TYR A 84 0.40 -14.14 1.14
CA TYR A 84 1.78 -13.80 1.45
C TYR A 84 2.74 -14.20 0.32
N SER A 85 3.46 -13.21 -0.20
CA SER A 85 4.50 -13.40 -1.21
C SER A 85 5.89 -13.32 -0.59
N LEU A 86 6.73 -14.31 -0.91
CA LEU A 86 8.15 -14.19 -0.58
C LEU A 86 8.80 -13.10 -1.44
N PRO A 87 9.66 -12.26 -0.85
CA PRO A 87 10.38 -11.23 -1.58
C PRO A 87 11.31 -11.85 -2.66
N PRO A 88 11.52 -11.14 -3.78
CA PRO A 88 12.34 -11.64 -4.88
C PRO A 88 13.80 -11.86 -4.44
N LYS A 89 14.44 -12.90 -4.98
CA LYS A 89 15.83 -13.29 -4.67
C LYS A 89 16.87 -12.22 -5.02
N SER A 90 16.57 -11.45 -6.05
CA SER A 90 17.38 -10.31 -6.47
C SER A 90 16.46 -9.17 -6.86
N ILE A 91 16.80 -7.97 -6.39
CA ILE A 91 16.22 -6.73 -6.88
C ILE A 91 17.29 -6.09 -7.74
N ASN A 92 16.95 -5.71 -8.97
CA ASN A 92 17.87 -4.97 -9.82
C ASN A 92 17.93 -3.51 -9.32
N SER A 93 18.90 -3.25 -8.45
CA SER A 93 19.13 -1.94 -7.85
C SER A 93 19.34 -0.84 -8.90
N MET A 94 19.97 -1.17 -10.03
CA MET A 94 20.22 -0.22 -11.12
C MET A 94 18.93 0.14 -11.86
N ASN A 95 18.04 -0.84 -12.06
CA ASN A 95 16.72 -0.58 -12.63
C ASN A 95 15.88 0.32 -11.70
N VAL A 96 15.95 0.11 -10.39
CA VAL A 96 15.26 1.01 -9.43
C VAL A 96 15.81 2.44 -9.53
N ALA A 97 17.14 2.61 -9.57
CA ALA A 97 17.75 3.93 -9.74
C ALA A 97 17.31 4.60 -11.05
N SER A 98 17.38 3.87 -12.17
CA SER A 98 16.96 4.36 -13.48
C SER A 98 15.47 4.73 -13.53
N ASN A 99 14.61 3.96 -12.85
CA ASN A 99 13.18 4.28 -12.76
C ASN A 99 12.93 5.58 -11.99
N VAL A 100 13.67 5.83 -10.90
CA VAL A 100 13.56 7.07 -10.13
C VAL A 100 14.04 8.26 -10.96
N GLU A 101 15.15 8.13 -11.68
CA GLU A 101 15.65 9.16 -12.60
C GLU A 101 14.65 9.45 -13.73
N THR A 102 14.12 8.40 -14.35
CA THR A 102 13.12 8.51 -15.43
C THR A 102 11.82 9.14 -14.93
N PHE A 103 11.42 8.86 -13.70
CA PHE A 103 10.27 9.50 -13.05
C PHE A 103 10.53 11.00 -12.82
N PHE A 104 11.70 11.34 -12.28
CA PHE A 104 12.08 12.73 -12.06
C PHE A 104 12.12 13.54 -13.37
N HIS A 105 12.69 12.97 -14.43
CA HIS A 105 12.69 13.59 -15.75
C HIS A 105 11.28 13.82 -16.27
N ARG A 106 10.40 12.81 -16.21
CA ARG A 106 9.00 12.95 -16.63
C ARG A 106 8.25 14.05 -15.87
N ILE A 107 8.44 14.13 -14.55
CA ILE A 107 7.84 15.21 -13.75
C ILE A 107 8.36 16.57 -14.19
N THR A 108 9.68 16.69 -14.36
CA THR A 108 10.31 17.94 -14.78
C THR A 108 9.80 18.36 -16.16
N ASP A 109 9.68 17.44 -17.11
CA ASP A 109 9.20 17.70 -18.46
C ASP A 109 7.72 18.17 -18.45
N VAL A 110 6.87 17.56 -17.63
CA VAL A 110 5.48 18.01 -17.43
C VAL A 110 5.44 19.43 -16.86
N TYR A 111 6.27 19.75 -15.88
CA TYR A 111 6.34 21.11 -15.34
C TYR A 111 6.86 22.12 -16.37
N GLN A 112 7.86 21.76 -17.19
CA GLN A 112 8.36 22.61 -18.26
C GLN A 112 7.28 22.85 -19.32
N HIS A 113 6.51 21.82 -19.69
CA HIS A 113 5.39 21.96 -20.61
C HIS A 113 4.29 22.87 -20.03
N GLN A 114 3.95 22.72 -18.75
CA GLN A 114 3.00 23.61 -18.07
C GLN A 114 3.51 25.04 -18.04
N LYS A 115 4.79 25.26 -17.74
CA LYS A 115 5.43 26.58 -17.74
C LYS A 115 5.42 27.21 -19.13
N LYS A 116 5.72 26.43 -20.18
CA LYS A 116 5.62 26.86 -21.57
C LYS A 116 4.19 27.27 -21.93
N PHE A 117 3.19 26.45 -21.61
CA PHE A 117 1.77 26.75 -21.83
C PHE A 117 1.31 28.02 -21.08
N MET A 118 1.77 28.21 -19.83
CA MET A 118 1.47 29.43 -19.06
C MET A 118 2.19 30.67 -19.59
N ASN A 119 3.39 30.50 -20.15
CA ASN A 119 4.17 31.57 -20.78
C ASN A 119 3.63 31.95 -22.17
N GLU A 120 3.05 31.02 -22.92
CA GLU A 120 2.34 31.29 -24.19
C GLU A 120 1.08 32.16 -24.01
N HIS A 121 0.67 32.46 -22.76
CA HIS A 121 -0.45 33.34 -22.42
C HIS A 121 -0.02 34.65 -21.71
N LYS A 122 1.28 34.94 -21.63
CA LYS A 122 1.82 36.24 -21.16
C LYS A 122 2.89 36.73 -22.13
N ASP A 123 2.65 37.88 -22.74
CA ASP A 123 3.58 38.52 -23.69
C ASP A 123 5.00 38.70 -23.12
N TYR A 124 5.96 38.48 -24.02
CA TYR A 124 7.42 38.61 -23.98
C TYR A 124 8.08 39.40 -22.81
N GLU A 125 9.10 38.81 -22.19
CA GLU A 125 10.51 39.23 -22.33
C GLU A 125 11.46 38.31 -21.51
N ALA A 126 12.66 38.06 -22.08
CA ALA A 126 13.81 37.30 -21.54
C ALA A 126 13.74 35.76 -21.56
N ILE A 127 13.96 35.18 -22.75
CA ILE A 127 14.62 33.87 -22.85
C ILE A 127 16.06 34.13 -23.28
N ASN A 128 16.97 34.18 -22.31
CA ASN A 128 18.39 33.98 -22.59
C ASN A 128 18.58 32.51 -22.95
N GLU A 129 18.71 32.29 -24.24
CA GLU A 129 19.65 31.39 -24.91
C GLU A 129 20.67 30.70 -23.96
N SER A 130 20.26 29.60 -23.35
CA SER A 130 21.11 28.42 -23.10
C SER A 130 20.25 27.31 -22.54
N ASP A 131 20.34 26.18 -23.23
CA ASP A 131 19.57 24.95 -23.09
C ASP A 131 19.97 24.16 -21.82
N ILE A 132 19.94 24.83 -20.66
CA ILE A 132 20.18 24.20 -19.36
C ILE A 132 18.87 24.29 -18.60
N ARG A 133 18.34 23.13 -18.19
CA ARG A 133 17.18 23.00 -17.31
C ARG A 133 17.39 23.81 -16.02
N VAL A 134 17.06 25.10 -16.01
CA VAL A 134 17.13 25.93 -14.81
C VAL A 134 15.96 25.53 -13.91
N LEU A 135 16.23 24.58 -13.03
CA LEU A 135 15.31 24.16 -11.98
C LEU A 135 15.14 25.30 -10.97
N ASN A 136 13.91 25.55 -10.54
CA ASN A 136 13.67 26.47 -9.43
C ASN A 136 14.16 25.84 -8.10
N THR A 137 14.22 26.64 -7.04
CA THR A 137 14.76 26.20 -5.73
C THR A 137 13.98 25.03 -5.10
N LYS A 138 12.66 24.92 -5.39
CA LYS A 138 11.81 23.82 -4.91
C LYS A 138 12.05 22.53 -5.71
N GLU A 139 12.25 22.65 -7.01
CA GLU A 139 12.59 21.54 -7.89
C GLU A 139 13.99 21.00 -7.59
N LEU A 140 14.95 21.88 -7.29
CA LEU A 140 16.29 21.51 -6.90
C LEU A 140 16.32 20.77 -5.55
N THR A 141 15.52 21.21 -4.59
CA THR A 141 15.38 20.52 -3.29
C THR A 141 14.73 19.15 -3.46
N LEU A 142 13.65 19.04 -4.23
CA LEU A 142 13.05 17.75 -4.58
C LEU A 142 14.01 16.80 -5.31
N ALA A 143 14.81 17.31 -6.25
CA ALA A 143 15.82 16.53 -6.96
C ALA A 143 16.88 15.97 -6.00
N ASN A 144 17.35 16.81 -5.06
CA ASN A 144 18.31 16.40 -4.05
C ASN A 144 17.73 15.36 -3.09
N ASP A 145 16.46 15.51 -2.69
CA ASP A 145 15.77 14.54 -1.84
C ASP A 145 15.62 13.19 -2.53
N LEU A 146 15.20 13.18 -3.81
CA LEU A 146 15.11 11.95 -4.61
C LEU A 146 16.48 11.32 -4.83
N SER A 147 17.52 12.11 -5.10
CA SER A 147 18.89 11.61 -5.23
C SER A 147 19.39 10.99 -3.91
N SER A 148 19.11 11.64 -2.78
CA SER A 148 19.44 11.14 -1.45
C SER A 148 18.69 9.84 -1.12
N LEU A 149 17.40 9.75 -1.46
CA LEU A 149 16.59 8.54 -1.36
C LEU A 149 17.17 7.40 -2.19
N THR A 150 17.50 7.64 -3.46
CA THR A 150 18.10 6.64 -4.35
C THR A 150 19.44 6.15 -3.80
N LYS A 151 20.32 7.07 -3.38
CA LYS A 151 21.61 6.72 -2.76
C LYS A 151 21.42 5.90 -1.49
N SER A 152 20.49 6.30 -0.62
CA SER A 152 20.17 5.59 0.62
C SER A 152 19.61 4.19 0.35
N PHE A 153 18.77 4.05 -0.67
CA PHE A 153 18.27 2.75 -1.14
C PHE A 153 19.40 1.87 -1.65
N LEU A 154 20.28 2.38 -2.53
CA LEU A 154 21.41 1.62 -3.07
C LEU A 154 22.37 1.16 -1.96
N GLN A 155 22.69 2.05 -1.01
CA GLN A 155 23.52 1.70 0.15
C GLN A 155 22.88 0.58 0.98
N ARG A 156 21.57 0.67 1.25
CA ARG A 156 20.83 -0.37 1.98
C ARG A 156 20.77 -1.68 1.19
N ALA A 157 20.47 -1.63 -0.10
CA ALA A 157 20.42 -2.80 -0.98
C ALA A 157 21.77 -3.55 -1.00
N ASN A 158 22.88 -2.80 -1.09
CA ASN A 158 24.23 -3.36 -1.03
C ASN A 158 24.55 -3.97 0.34
N ARG A 159 24.12 -3.34 1.45
CA ARG A 159 24.27 -3.91 2.80
C ARG A 159 23.44 -5.19 3.00
N CYS A 160 22.21 -5.23 2.49
CA CYS A 160 21.37 -6.42 2.53
C CYS A 160 21.98 -7.58 1.72
N GLN A 161 22.79 -7.28 0.71
CA GLN A 161 23.55 -8.28 -0.06
C GLN A 161 24.54 -9.06 0.82
N ILE A 162 25.09 -8.42 1.87
CA ILE A 162 25.99 -9.05 2.86
C ILE A 162 25.21 -9.95 3.83
N GLN A 163 23.93 -9.67 4.07
CA GLN A 163 23.03 -10.46 4.93
C GLN A 163 22.22 -11.52 4.17
N LYS A 164 22.46 -11.70 2.87
CA LYS A 164 21.72 -12.64 2.01
C LYS A 164 21.65 -14.04 2.57
N ASN A 165 22.73 -14.55 3.16
CA ASN A 165 22.79 -15.93 3.64
C ASN A 165 21.71 -16.28 4.68
N LYS A 166 21.42 -15.37 5.62
CA LYS A 166 20.38 -15.62 6.64
C LYS A 166 18.99 -15.57 6.02
N PHE A 167 18.74 -14.59 5.18
CA PHE A 167 17.46 -14.40 4.51
C PHE A 167 17.14 -15.53 3.52
N ASP A 168 18.13 -15.97 2.77
CA ASP A 168 18.01 -17.09 1.85
C ASP A 168 17.69 -18.39 2.59
N PHE A 169 18.29 -18.62 3.76
CA PHE A 169 18.00 -19.77 4.61
C PHE A 169 16.54 -19.77 5.10
N GLU A 170 16.05 -18.63 5.61
CA GLU A 170 14.65 -18.49 6.08
C GLU A 170 13.66 -18.70 4.93
N GLN A 171 13.93 -18.13 3.74
CA GLN A 171 13.09 -18.35 2.56
C GLN A 171 13.09 -19.81 2.10
N GLN A 172 14.24 -20.48 2.13
CA GLN A 172 14.33 -21.89 1.79
C GLN A 172 13.53 -22.74 2.77
N ASN A 173 13.61 -22.46 4.07
CA ASN A 173 12.83 -23.17 5.06
C ASN A 173 11.32 -22.97 4.84
N TYR A 174 10.90 -21.73 4.59
CA TYR A 174 9.51 -21.42 4.26
C TYR A 174 9.01 -22.21 3.04
N ARG A 175 9.80 -22.28 1.97
CA ARG A 175 9.44 -23.05 0.76
C ARG A 175 9.32 -24.54 1.03
N LYS A 176 10.21 -25.12 1.84
CA LYS A 176 10.15 -26.53 2.23
C LYS A 176 8.89 -26.82 3.04
N LEU A 177 8.53 -25.96 4.00
CA LEU A 177 7.31 -26.09 4.79
C LEU A 177 6.05 -26.05 3.90
N VAL A 178 5.96 -25.08 2.99
CA VAL A 178 4.82 -24.99 2.05
C VAL A 178 4.77 -26.21 1.12
N GLN A 179 5.91 -26.70 0.65
CA GLN A 179 5.96 -27.92 -0.17
C GLN A 179 5.47 -29.15 0.60
N LYS A 180 5.90 -29.31 1.85
CA LYS A 180 5.43 -30.39 2.74
C LYS A 180 3.92 -30.33 2.93
N LEU A 181 3.37 -29.15 3.24
CA LEU A 181 1.93 -28.93 3.39
C LEU A 181 1.16 -29.22 2.09
N LYS A 182 1.74 -28.88 0.93
CA LYS A 182 1.14 -29.15 -0.38
C LYS A 182 1.14 -30.65 -0.75
N GLN A 183 2.15 -31.39 -0.31
CA GLN A 183 2.27 -32.83 -0.57
C GLN A 183 1.27 -33.66 0.27
N ASP A 184 0.79 -33.09 1.37
CA ASP A 184 -0.21 -33.73 2.21
C ASP A 184 -1.57 -33.78 1.51
N THR A 185 -1.97 -34.97 1.07
CA THR A 185 -3.25 -35.19 0.38
C THR A 185 -4.43 -35.42 1.33
N SER A 186 -4.17 -35.54 2.64
CA SER A 186 -5.22 -35.74 3.65
C SER A 186 -5.97 -34.46 3.98
N ILE A 187 -5.34 -33.31 3.76
CA ILE A 187 -5.88 -31.99 4.08
C ILE A 187 -6.20 -31.16 2.83
N ILE A 188 -7.10 -30.20 3.01
CA ILE A 188 -7.36 -29.10 2.09
C ILE A 188 -7.12 -27.78 2.82
N ILE A 189 -6.38 -26.88 2.17
CA ILE A 189 -6.09 -25.54 2.67
C ILE A 189 -6.85 -24.54 1.79
N THR A 190 -7.76 -23.77 2.39
CA THR A 190 -8.66 -22.83 1.68
C THR A 190 -8.64 -21.44 2.30
N ARG A 191 -9.06 -20.46 1.49
CA ARG A 191 -9.33 -19.09 1.96
C ARG A 191 -10.75 -19.01 2.52
N PRO A 192 -10.97 -18.29 3.63
CA PRO A 192 -12.31 -17.93 4.08
C PRO A 192 -12.95 -16.91 3.13
N ASP A 193 -14.26 -16.72 3.25
CA ASP A 193 -15.04 -15.74 2.47
C ASP A 193 -14.50 -14.31 2.61
N LYS A 194 -14.02 -13.95 3.81
CA LYS A 194 -13.50 -12.60 4.11
C LYS A 194 -12.16 -12.64 4.82
N GLY A 195 -11.29 -11.74 4.38
CA GLY A 195 -9.99 -11.48 5.01
C GLY A 195 -8.87 -12.39 4.53
N ARG A 196 -7.77 -12.38 5.29
CA ARG A 196 -6.51 -13.08 4.96
C ARG A 196 -6.37 -14.43 5.65
N GLY A 197 -7.47 -14.96 6.18
CA GLY A 197 -7.44 -16.19 6.97
C GLY A 197 -7.04 -17.39 6.13
N VAL A 198 -6.67 -18.46 6.83
CA VAL A 198 -6.32 -19.76 6.28
C VAL A 198 -7.13 -20.81 7.03
N VAL A 199 -7.92 -21.60 6.29
CA VAL A 199 -8.74 -22.66 6.86
C VAL A 199 -8.18 -24.00 6.40
N LEU A 200 -7.91 -24.89 7.37
CA LEU A 200 -7.51 -26.26 7.11
C LEU A 200 -8.66 -27.19 7.42
N MET A 201 -8.92 -28.13 6.54
CA MET A 201 -9.97 -29.14 6.69
C MET A 201 -9.48 -30.50 6.21
N ASP A 202 -10.01 -31.57 6.78
CA ASP A 202 -9.83 -32.89 6.19
C ASP A 202 -10.46 -32.92 4.79
N LYS A 203 -9.73 -33.49 3.84
CA LYS A 203 -10.13 -33.51 2.43
C LYS A 203 -11.44 -34.25 2.23
N GLN A 204 -11.64 -35.36 2.93
CA GLN A 204 -12.87 -36.14 2.83
C GLN A 204 -14.07 -35.34 3.33
N ASP A 205 -13.94 -34.65 4.46
CA ASP A 205 -15.00 -33.81 5.02
C ASP A 205 -15.35 -32.64 4.10
N TYR A 206 -14.33 -32.03 3.48
CA TYR A 206 -14.54 -31.00 2.46
C TYR A 206 -15.36 -31.54 1.29
N VAL A 207 -14.94 -32.68 0.71
CA VAL A 207 -15.60 -33.32 -0.43
C VAL A 207 -17.05 -33.68 -0.09
N ASN A 208 -17.27 -34.28 1.09
CA ASN A 208 -18.61 -34.63 1.57
C ASN A 208 -19.51 -33.38 1.71
N LYS A 209 -18.99 -32.28 2.28
CA LYS A 209 -19.73 -31.01 2.41
C LYS A 209 -20.07 -30.42 1.04
N ILE A 210 -19.15 -30.43 0.09
CA ILE A 210 -19.40 -29.93 -1.26
C ILE A 210 -20.46 -30.79 -1.95
N HIS A 211 -20.39 -32.13 -1.86
CA HIS A 211 -21.43 -32.99 -2.42
C HIS A 211 -22.81 -32.75 -1.77
N ALA A 212 -22.86 -32.58 -0.44
CA ALA A 212 -24.11 -32.25 0.24
C ALA A 212 -24.70 -30.92 -0.23
N ILE A 213 -23.87 -29.90 -0.48
CA ILE A 213 -24.30 -28.60 -1.02
C ILE A 213 -24.77 -28.72 -2.46
N LEU A 214 -24.01 -29.41 -3.33
CA LEU A 214 -24.32 -29.53 -4.76
C LEU A 214 -25.54 -30.42 -5.03
N ASN A 215 -25.79 -31.41 -4.18
CA ASN A 215 -26.96 -32.29 -4.28
C ASN A 215 -28.21 -31.68 -3.63
N ASP A 216 -28.16 -30.45 -3.12
CA ASP A 216 -29.32 -29.75 -2.58
C ASP A 216 -30.22 -29.23 -3.72
N PRO A 217 -31.38 -29.88 -3.98
CA PRO A 217 -32.25 -29.52 -5.09
C PRO A 217 -32.95 -28.16 -4.88
N SER A 218 -32.90 -27.60 -3.66
CA SER A 218 -33.46 -26.26 -3.40
C SER A 218 -32.56 -25.13 -3.90
N LYS A 219 -31.27 -25.41 -4.12
CA LYS A 219 -30.26 -24.41 -4.52
C LYS A 219 -29.67 -24.67 -5.90
N PHE A 220 -29.53 -25.94 -6.30
CA PHE A 220 -28.90 -26.31 -7.55
C PHE A 220 -29.80 -27.26 -8.35
N SER A 221 -29.92 -26.98 -9.65
CA SER A 221 -30.58 -27.85 -10.63
C SER A 221 -29.52 -28.48 -11.54
N SER A 222 -29.61 -29.78 -11.77
CA SER A 222 -28.75 -30.45 -12.75
C SER A 222 -28.99 -29.86 -14.14
N LEU A 223 -27.92 -29.49 -14.84
CA LEU A 223 -28.02 -29.12 -16.24
C LEU A 223 -28.29 -30.40 -17.05
N SER A 224 -29.52 -30.51 -17.55
CA SER A 224 -29.95 -31.51 -18.54
C SER A 224 -29.66 -31.02 -19.96
#